data_AF-A0A973PQX1-F1
#
_entry.id   AF-A0A973PQX1-F1
#
_cell.length_a   1.000
_cell.length_b   1.000
_cell.length_c   1.000
_cell.angle_alpha   90.00
_cell.angle_beta   90.00
_cell.angle_gamma   90.00
#
_symmetry.space_group_name_H-M   'P 1'
#
loop_
_entity.id
_entity.type
_entity.pdbx_description
1 polymer ?
#
loop_
_entity_poly.entity_id
_entity_poly.type
_entity_poly.pdbx_seq_one_letter_code
_entity_poly.pdbx_strand_id
1 'polypeptide(L)'
;VNVLAARPAEPPAPDPLDALLTHPRLRRSPRRRDRLTALVRAARAGWTFREDSHFYFTLPLPILRRSLLEMGRRLFSDPEDVFHLRLEELEDIQDPDQELAGLRALVTTRKAKREELSGVRMIDPRAVFPVTERGDALVTDTPASGGTATGPVRVIREAAEFGRLQPGDVLVCPYTNPAWTPLFQRASAVVVDTGGPASHAAIVAREYGIPAVMGTGDGTDVLSDGLTITVYGDSGRVEKSP
;
A
#
# COMPACT_ATOMS: atom_id res chain seq x y z
N VAL A 1 20.47 24.82 14.86
CA VAL A 1 19.75 23.65 14.33
C VAL A 1 19.05 24.10 13.06
N ASN A 2 19.75 23.96 11.93
CA ASN A 2 19.34 24.51 10.64
C ASN A 2 18.76 23.35 9.81
N VAL A 3 17.52 22.97 10.12
CA VAL A 3 16.75 22.00 9.33
C VAL A 3 15.86 22.84 8.43
N LEU A 4 15.90 22.59 7.12
CA LEU A 4 15.24 23.35 6.05
C LEU A 4 16.05 24.52 5.47
N ALA A 5 17.17 24.21 4.81
CA ALA A 5 17.43 24.86 3.52
C ALA A 5 16.74 24.02 2.44
N ALA A 6 15.40 24.01 2.45
CA ALA A 6 14.65 23.54 1.29
C ALA A 6 15.10 24.41 0.11
N ARG A 7 15.55 23.77 -0.99
CA ARG A 7 15.71 24.50 -2.26
C ARG A 7 14.41 25.28 -2.49
N PRO A 8 14.46 26.54 -2.96
CA PRO A 8 13.24 27.28 -3.30
C PRO A 8 12.40 26.36 -4.18
N ALA A 9 11.14 26.14 -3.79
CA ALA A 9 10.22 25.29 -4.52
C ALA A 9 10.27 25.74 -5.98
N GLU A 10 10.69 24.85 -6.88
CA GLU A 10 10.60 25.12 -8.30
C GLU A 10 9.16 25.58 -8.61
N PRO A 11 8.98 26.59 -9.47
CA PRO A 11 7.62 26.98 -9.86
C PRO A 11 6.87 25.72 -10.28
N PRO A 12 5.62 25.53 -9.84
CA PRO A 12 4.88 24.31 -10.12
C PRO A 12 4.97 24.05 -11.62
N ALA A 13 5.42 22.85 -11.98
CA ALA A 13 5.49 22.47 -13.38
C ALA A 13 4.15 22.81 -14.05
N PRO A 14 4.16 23.40 -15.26
CA PRO A 14 2.92 23.78 -15.93
C PRO A 14 1.98 22.56 -15.96
N ASP A 15 0.68 22.77 -15.71
CA ASP A 15 -0.29 21.65 -15.68
C ASP A 15 -0.07 20.84 -16.97
N PRO A 16 0.22 19.53 -16.88
CA PRO A 16 0.44 18.69 -18.05
C PRO A 16 -0.71 18.79 -19.06
N LEU A 17 -1.93 19.11 -18.59
CA LEU A 17 -3.06 19.42 -19.46
C LEU A 17 -2.82 20.67 -20.30
N ASP A 18 -2.30 21.75 -19.74
CA ASP A 18 -2.00 22.97 -20.48
C ASP A 18 -0.94 22.71 -21.54
N ALA A 19 0.12 21.98 -21.20
CA ALA A 19 1.12 21.54 -22.16
C ALA A 19 0.50 20.71 -23.29
N LEU A 20 -0.34 19.73 -22.97
CA LEU A 20 -1.03 18.89 -23.96
C LEU A 20 -1.95 19.72 -24.87
N LEU A 21 -2.66 20.70 -24.33
CA LEU A 21 -3.59 21.56 -25.08
C LEU A 21 -2.88 22.47 -26.08
N THR A 22 -1.59 22.76 -25.91
CA THR A 22 -0.78 23.52 -26.88
C THR A 22 -0.39 22.70 -28.12
N HIS A 23 -0.56 21.37 -28.10
CA HIS A 23 -0.14 20.49 -29.18
C HIS A 23 -0.81 20.88 -30.52
N PRO A 24 -0.10 20.91 -31.67
CA PRO A 24 -0.61 21.43 -32.95
C PRO A 24 -1.93 20.79 -33.42
N ARG A 25 -2.14 19.50 -33.12
CA ARG A 25 -3.37 18.76 -33.47
C ARG A 25 -4.59 19.16 -32.63
N LEU A 26 -4.38 19.71 -31.44
CA LEU A 26 -5.42 20.16 -30.51
C LEU A 26 -5.62 21.67 -30.63
N ARG A 27 -4.53 22.45 -30.75
CA ARG A 27 -4.56 23.91 -30.92
C ARG A 27 -5.44 24.35 -32.10
N ARG A 28 -5.45 23.58 -33.19
CA ARG A 28 -6.21 23.89 -34.43
C ARG A 28 -7.70 23.54 -34.36
N SER A 29 -8.18 22.88 -33.30
CA SER A 29 -9.58 22.43 -33.22
C SER A 29 -10.17 22.65 -31.82
N PRO A 30 -10.98 23.71 -31.63
CA PRO A 30 -11.63 24.01 -30.35
C PRO A 30 -12.44 22.81 -29.81
N ARG A 31 -13.23 22.16 -30.67
CA ARG A 31 -14.03 20.97 -30.30
C ARG A 31 -13.18 19.83 -29.72
N ARG A 32 -11.98 19.60 -30.24
CA ARG A 32 -11.07 18.56 -29.72
C ARG A 32 -10.50 18.95 -28.36
N ARG A 33 -10.18 20.24 -28.14
CA ARG A 33 -9.75 20.77 -26.84
C ARG A 33 -10.85 20.64 -25.79
N ASP A 34 -12.07 21.01 -26.13
CA ASP A 34 -13.21 20.93 -25.22
C ASP A 34 -13.51 19.48 -24.83
N ARG A 35 -13.52 18.57 -25.81
CA ARG A 35 -13.72 17.14 -25.57
C ARG A 35 -12.62 16.55 -24.68
N LEU A 36 -11.35 16.87 -24.93
CA LEU A 36 -10.24 16.42 -24.10
C LEU A 36 -10.34 16.97 -22.68
N THR A 37 -10.64 18.26 -22.53
CA THR A 37 -10.79 18.91 -21.22
C THR A 37 -11.94 18.30 -20.43
N ALA A 38 -13.08 18.01 -21.08
CA ALA A 38 -14.21 17.33 -20.47
C ALA A 38 -13.84 15.91 -20.01
N LEU A 39 -13.11 15.15 -20.84
CA LEU A 39 -12.62 13.81 -20.48
C LEU A 39 -11.67 13.85 -19.29
N VAL A 40 -10.73 14.80 -19.26
CA VAL A 40 -9.78 14.94 -18.14
C VAL A 40 -10.51 15.36 -16.85
N ARG A 41 -11.50 16.27 -16.93
CA ARG A 41 -12.34 16.61 -15.78
C ARG A 41 -13.13 15.41 -15.27
N ALA A 42 -13.75 14.64 -16.17
CA ALA A 42 -14.48 13.43 -15.81
C ALA A 42 -13.56 12.38 -15.16
N ALA A 43 -12.34 12.20 -15.69
CA ALA A 43 -11.34 11.30 -15.11
C ALA A 43 -10.89 11.74 -13.70
N ARG A 44 -10.61 13.04 -13.51
CA ARG A 44 -10.27 13.61 -12.18
C ARG A 44 -11.41 13.42 -11.17
N ALA A 45 -12.67 13.63 -11.59
CA ALA A 45 -13.83 13.41 -10.74
C ALA A 45 -14.02 11.92 -10.38
N GLY A 46 -13.84 11.01 -11.36
CA GLY A 46 -13.91 9.57 -11.13
C GLY A 46 -12.84 9.06 -10.16
N TRP A 47 -11.66 9.68 -10.14
CA TRP A 47 -10.62 9.37 -9.17
C TRP A 47 -11.05 9.64 -7.73
N THR A 48 -11.69 10.79 -7.50
CA THR A 48 -12.23 11.16 -6.17
C THR A 48 -13.24 10.12 -5.71
N PHE A 49 -14.18 9.74 -6.59
CA PHE A 49 -15.16 8.69 -6.29
C PHE A 49 -14.50 7.35 -5.93
N ARG A 50 -13.42 6.95 -6.63
CA ARG A 50 -12.69 5.71 -6.35
C ARG A 50 -12.11 5.69 -4.94
N GLU A 51 -11.45 6.78 -4.54
CA GLU A 51 -10.85 6.90 -3.20
C GLU A 51 -11.94 6.96 -2.11
N ASP A 52 -12.97 7.77 -2.33
CA ASP A 52 -14.09 7.93 -1.40
C ASP A 52 -14.87 6.62 -1.19
N SER A 53 -15.00 5.81 -2.24
CA SER A 53 -15.73 4.53 -2.17
C SER A 53 -15.15 3.59 -1.10
N HIS A 54 -13.81 3.50 -1.00
CA HIS A 54 -13.19 2.67 0.02
C HIS A 54 -13.45 3.20 1.44
N PHE A 55 -13.39 4.52 1.62
CA PHE A 55 -13.74 5.16 2.89
C PHE A 55 -15.18 4.86 3.29
N TYR A 56 -16.16 5.12 2.41
CA TYR A 56 -17.57 4.88 2.70
C TYR A 56 -17.88 3.39 2.93
N PHE A 57 -17.23 2.49 2.19
CA PHE A 57 -17.41 1.05 2.38
C PHE A 57 -16.89 0.56 3.73
N THR A 58 -15.80 1.14 4.23
CA THR A 58 -15.18 0.74 5.51
C THR A 58 -15.70 1.52 6.71
N LEU A 59 -16.41 2.63 6.50
CA LEU A 59 -16.99 3.49 7.54
C LEU A 59 -17.87 2.75 8.56
N PRO A 60 -18.68 1.72 8.19
CA PRO A 60 -19.49 0.97 9.16
C PRO A 60 -18.67 0.01 10.03
N LEU A 61 -17.46 -0.40 9.59
CA LEU A 61 -16.67 -1.46 10.24
C LEU A 61 -16.33 -1.16 11.71
N PRO A 62 -15.97 0.07 12.13
CA PRO A 62 -15.72 0.36 13.55
C PRO A 62 -16.96 0.16 14.43
N ILE A 63 -18.15 0.48 13.91
CA ILE A 63 -19.41 0.29 14.64
C ILE A 63 -19.71 -1.20 14.77
N LEU A 64 -19.65 -1.93 13.65
CA LEU A 64 -19.80 -3.39 13.63
C LEU A 64 -18.80 -4.07 14.56
N ARG A 65 -17.53 -3.68 14.52
CA ARG A 65 -16.47 -4.20 15.40
C ARG A 65 -16.81 -4.01 16.88
N ARG A 66 -17.33 -2.84 17.26
CA ARG A 66 -17.75 -2.58 18.66
C ARG A 66 -18.90 -3.48 19.09
N SER A 67 -19.90 -3.68 18.22
CA SER A 67 -21.02 -4.58 18.49
C SER A 67 -20.58 -6.04 18.62
N LEU A 68 -19.72 -6.51 17.70
CA LEU A 68 -19.16 -7.87 17.74
C LEU A 68 -18.32 -8.10 19.01
N LEU A 69 -17.44 -7.16 19.37
CA LEU A 69 -16.64 -7.24 20.59
C LEU A 69 -17.50 -7.27 21.85
N GLU A 70 -18.63 -6.57 21.87
CA GLU A 70 -19.56 -6.63 22.99
C GLU A 70 -20.23 -8.01 23.11
N MET A 71 -20.61 -8.63 22.01
CA MET A 71 -21.05 -10.04 22.02
C MET A 71 -19.93 -10.96 22.50
N GLY A 72 -18.70 -10.74 22.04
CA GLY A 72 -17.51 -11.44 22.51
C GLY A 72 -17.32 -11.36 24.02
N ARG A 73 -17.47 -10.18 24.63
CA ARG A 73 -17.39 -10.00 26.10
C ARG A 73 -18.43 -10.80 26.87
N ARG A 74 -19.61 -11.03 26.29
CA ARG A 74 -20.71 -11.76 26.95
C ARG A 74 -20.53 -13.27 26.84
N LEU A 75 -19.93 -13.73 25.75
CA LEU A 75 -19.79 -15.16 25.45
C LEU A 75 -18.43 -15.73 25.92
N PHE A 76 -17.34 -14.96 25.81
CA PHE A 76 -15.99 -15.45 25.96
C PHE A 76 -15.17 -14.64 26.98
N SER A 77 -14.11 -15.27 27.50
CA SER A 77 -13.13 -14.59 28.35
C SER A 77 -12.27 -13.60 27.56
N ASP A 78 -11.94 -13.95 26.32
CA ASP A 78 -11.27 -13.06 25.37
C ASP A 78 -12.32 -12.52 24.38
N PRO A 79 -12.63 -11.21 24.39
CA PRO A 79 -13.64 -10.66 23.50
C PRO A 79 -13.31 -10.80 22.00
N GLU A 80 -12.04 -10.98 21.63
CA GLU A 80 -11.65 -11.16 20.24
C GLU A 80 -11.94 -12.57 19.71
N ASP A 81 -12.23 -13.54 20.60
CA ASP A 81 -12.59 -14.90 20.19
C ASP A 81 -13.87 -14.95 19.34
N VAL A 82 -14.72 -13.92 19.43
CA VAL A 82 -15.89 -13.74 18.56
C VAL A 82 -15.53 -13.69 17.07
N PHE A 83 -14.33 -13.23 16.70
CA PHE A 83 -13.89 -13.15 15.30
C PHE A 83 -13.48 -14.50 14.71
N HIS A 84 -13.50 -15.57 15.51
CA HIS A 84 -13.38 -16.94 15.02
C HIS A 84 -14.73 -17.57 14.67
N LEU A 85 -15.85 -16.89 14.91
CA LEU A 85 -17.18 -17.32 14.50
C LEU A 85 -17.62 -16.62 13.21
N ARG A 86 -18.47 -17.29 12.43
CA ARG A 86 -19.14 -16.68 11.28
C ARG A 86 -20.34 -15.87 11.75
N LEU A 87 -20.80 -14.92 10.93
CA LEU A 87 -21.93 -14.07 11.31
C LEU A 87 -23.20 -14.91 11.50
N GLU A 88 -23.45 -15.87 10.63
CA GLU A 88 -24.61 -16.76 10.69
C GLU A 88 -24.61 -17.59 11.98
N GLU A 89 -23.43 -18.03 12.44
CA GLU A 89 -23.28 -18.78 13.69
C GLU A 89 -23.54 -17.94 14.93
N LEU A 90 -23.39 -16.61 14.83
CA LEU A 90 -23.75 -15.68 15.90
C LEU A 90 -25.24 -15.35 15.88
N GLU A 91 -25.82 -15.23 14.68
CA GLU A 91 -27.25 -14.94 14.48
C GLU A 91 -28.15 -16.13 14.85
N ASP A 92 -27.65 -17.36 14.69
CA ASP A 92 -28.41 -18.59 14.96
C ASP A 92 -28.47 -18.94 16.46
N ILE A 93 -27.69 -18.29 17.32
CA ILE A 93 -27.66 -18.58 18.78
C ILE A 93 -29.05 -18.36 19.38
N GLN A 94 -29.67 -19.42 19.88
CA GLN A 94 -30.97 -19.34 20.56
C GLN A 94 -30.79 -19.30 22.08
N ASP A 95 -29.93 -20.17 22.61
CA ASP A 95 -29.60 -20.23 24.04
C ASP A 95 -28.07 -20.24 24.23
N PRO A 96 -27.47 -19.06 24.50
CA PRO A 96 -26.03 -18.94 24.68
C PRO A 96 -25.48 -19.90 25.73
N ASP A 97 -26.19 -20.14 26.83
CA ASP A 97 -25.66 -20.92 27.94
C ASP A 97 -25.55 -22.42 27.59
N GLN A 98 -26.49 -22.94 26.81
CA GLN A 98 -26.46 -24.32 26.33
C GLN A 98 -25.47 -24.52 25.18
N GLU A 99 -25.31 -23.52 24.32
CA GLU A 99 -24.50 -23.61 23.10
C GLU A 99 -23.02 -23.23 23.32
N LEU A 100 -22.71 -22.59 24.45
CA LEU A 100 -21.39 -22.00 24.72
C LEU A 100 -20.23 -23.01 24.63
N ALA A 101 -20.45 -24.24 25.07
CA ALA A 101 -19.43 -25.30 25.00
C ALA A 101 -19.06 -25.61 23.54
N GLY A 102 -20.05 -25.70 22.65
CA GLY A 102 -19.85 -25.92 21.22
C GLY A 102 -19.16 -24.74 20.54
N LEU A 103 -19.60 -23.52 20.86
CA LEU A 103 -18.97 -22.29 20.34
C LEU A 103 -17.50 -22.20 20.74
N ARG A 104 -17.15 -22.49 22.01
CA ARG A 104 -15.76 -22.50 22.48
C ARG A 104 -14.89 -23.55 21.78
N ALA A 105 -15.44 -24.73 21.50
CA ALA A 105 -14.74 -25.77 20.75
C ALA A 105 -14.46 -25.34 19.30
N LEU A 106 -15.42 -24.68 18.65
CA LEU A 106 -15.26 -24.12 17.30
C LEU A 106 -14.19 -23.02 17.27
N VAL A 107 -14.26 -22.07 18.21
CA VAL A 107 -13.27 -21.00 18.38
C VAL A 107 -11.87 -21.60 18.53
N THR A 108 -11.70 -22.55 19.44
CA THR A 108 -10.40 -23.20 19.70
C THR A 108 -9.83 -23.84 18.43
N THR A 109 -10.67 -24.59 17.70
CA THR A 109 -10.28 -25.25 16.45
C THR A 109 -9.86 -24.24 15.39
N ARG A 110 -10.62 -23.16 15.20
CA ARG A 110 -10.35 -22.15 14.18
C ARG A 110 -9.18 -21.24 14.54
N LYS A 111 -8.98 -20.96 15.82
CA LYS A 111 -7.80 -20.24 16.33
C LYS A 111 -6.53 -21.03 16.05
N ALA A 112 -6.53 -22.34 16.35
CA ALA A 112 -5.43 -23.24 16.01
C ALA A 112 -5.19 -23.29 14.49
N LYS A 113 -6.24 -23.38 13.66
CA LYS A 113 -6.09 -23.37 12.21
C LYS A 113 -5.54 -22.05 11.67
N ARG A 114 -5.96 -20.92 12.22
CA ARG A 114 -5.44 -19.59 11.86
C ARG A 114 -3.95 -19.46 12.20
N GLU A 115 -3.54 -19.98 13.36
CA GLU A 115 -2.14 -20.00 13.77
C GLU A 115 -1.29 -20.89 12.86
N GLU A 116 -1.78 -22.09 12.51
CA GLU A 116 -1.14 -22.99 11.53
C GLU A 116 -0.92 -22.30 10.17
N LEU A 117 -1.86 -21.45 9.75
CA LEU A 117 -1.79 -20.70 8.49
C LEU A 117 -1.11 -19.34 8.64
N SER A 118 -0.66 -18.97 9.83
CA SER A 118 0.04 -17.71 10.06
C SER A 118 1.32 -17.67 9.23
N GLY A 119 1.45 -16.66 8.37
CA GLY A 119 2.59 -16.53 7.44
C GLY A 119 2.47 -17.34 6.15
N VAL A 120 1.46 -18.19 5.99
CA VAL A 120 1.17 -18.85 4.71
C VAL A 120 0.48 -17.83 3.80
N ARG A 121 1.18 -17.43 2.73
CA ARG A 121 0.61 -16.53 1.72
C ARG A 121 -0.49 -17.28 0.96
N MET A 122 -1.73 -16.78 1.00
CA MET A 122 -2.86 -17.38 0.25
C MET A 122 -2.59 -17.39 -1.26
N ILE A 123 -1.89 -16.36 -1.73
CA ILE A 123 -1.36 -16.24 -3.08
C ILE A 123 0.09 -15.80 -2.92
N ASP A 124 1.04 -16.58 -3.46
CA ASP A 124 2.43 -16.15 -3.52
C ASP A 124 2.53 -14.92 -4.46
N PRO A 125 3.01 -13.75 -3.99
CA PRO A 125 3.28 -12.60 -4.86
C PRO A 125 4.08 -12.97 -6.10
N ARG A 126 5.02 -13.92 -6.02
CA ARG A 126 5.79 -14.39 -7.19
C ARG A 126 4.95 -15.10 -8.25
N ALA A 127 3.80 -15.65 -7.88
CA ALA A 127 2.86 -16.24 -8.84
C ALA A 127 2.05 -15.18 -9.61
N VAL A 128 1.93 -13.97 -9.06
CA VAL A 128 1.20 -12.85 -9.67
C VAL A 128 2.16 -11.88 -10.36
N PHE A 129 3.34 -11.69 -9.77
CA PHE A 129 4.43 -10.83 -10.22
C PHE A 129 5.66 -11.73 -10.47
N PRO A 130 5.76 -12.37 -11.64
CA PRO A 130 6.85 -13.28 -11.94
C PRO A 130 8.18 -12.52 -11.91
N VAL A 131 9.17 -13.13 -11.25
CA VAL A 131 10.52 -12.56 -11.17
C VAL A 131 11.07 -12.37 -12.58
N THR A 132 11.42 -11.12 -12.91
CA THR A 132 12.07 -10.75 -14.16
C THR A 132 13.59 -11.02 -14.07
N GLU A 133 14.23 -11.27 -15.23
CA GLU A 133 15.69 -11.41 -15.28
C GLU A 133 16.37 -10.16 -14.72
N ARG A 134 17.20 -10.35 -13.70
CA ARG A 134 17.73 -9.24 -12.90
C ARG A 134 19.04 -8.66 -13.43
N GLY A 135 19.79 -9.41 -14.24
CA GLY A 135 21.16 -9.05 -14.59
C GLY A 135 21.97 -8.74 -13.32
N ASP A 136 22.54 -7.54 -13.25
CA ASP A 136 23.31 -7.07 -12.09
C ASP A 136 22.44 -6.43 -10.97
N ALA A 137 21.12 -6.31 -11.16
CA ALA A 137 20.23 -5.76 -10.14
C ALA A 137 19.95 -6.76 -9.01
N LEU A 138 19.83 -6.26 -7.78
CA LEU A 138 19.36 -7.05 -6.65
C LEU A 138 17.88 -7.42 -6.84
N VAL A 139 17.10 -6.44 -7.29
CA VAL A 139 15.65 -6.53 -7.53
C VAL A 139 15.31 -5.65 -8.73
N THR A 140 14.39 -6.08 -9.59
CA THR A 140 13.86 -5.27 -10.69
C THR A 140 12.40 -5.62 -10.92
N ASP A 141 11.58 -4.60 -11.16
CA ASP A 141 10.19 -4.76 -11.60
C ASP A 141 9.61 -3.41 -12.08
N THR A 142 8.33 -3.16 -11.86
CA THR A 142 7.54 -2.07 -12.41
C THR A 142 8.08 -0.70 -11.98
N PRO A 143 8.56 0.13 -12.93
CA PRO A 143 8.85 1.54 -12.69
C PRO A 143 7.59 2.28 -12.25
N ALA A 144 7.60 2.86 -11.06
CA ALA A 144 6.40 3.48 -10.49
C ALA A 144 6.55 4.99 -10.34
N SER A 145 7.69 5.48 -9.86
CA SER A 145 7.98 6.91 -9.74
C SER A 145 9.42 7.14 -10.15
N GLY A 146 9.65 8.08 -11.07
CA GLY A 146 10.96 8.33 -11.66
C GLY A 146 11.98 8.96 -10.70
N GLY A 147 13.23 9.04 -11.13
CA GLY A 147 14.35 9.58 -10.37
C GLY A 147 15.30 8.51 -9.84
N THR A 148 16.31 8.96 -9.10
CA THR A 148 17.34 8.10 -8.51
C THR A 148 17.64 8.54 -7.09
N ALA A 149 17.70 7.58 -6.18
CA ALA A 149 18.04 7.84 -4.78
C ALA A 149 18.82 6.66 -4.19
N THR A 150 19.71 6.99 -3.26
CA THR A 150 20.57 6.03 -2.56
C THR A 150 20.35 6.16 -1.07
N GLY A 151 20.23 5.03 -0.37
CA GLY A 151 20.07 5.01 1.07
C GLY A 151 20.14 3.61 1.65
N PRO A 152 20.24 3.50 3.00
CA PRO A 152 20.17 2.22 3.67
C PRO A 152 18.76 1.65 3.58
N VAL A 153 18.65 0.35 3.28
CA VAL A 153 17.39 -0.38 3.31
C VAL A 153 16.81 -0.37 4.71
N ARG A 154 15.50 -0.10 4.79
CA ARG A 154 14.68 -0.36 5.95
C ARG A 154 13.50 -1.25 5.57
N VAL A 155 13.50 -2.49 6.04
CA VAL A 155 12.38 -3.41 5.83
C VAL A 155 11.32 -3.17 6.92
N ILE A 156 10.13 -2.72 6.50
CA ILE A 156 8.96 -2.49 7.35
C ILE A 156 7.85 -3.42 6.86
N ARG A 157 7.32 -4.27 7.73
CA ARG A 157 6.26 -5.25 7.42
C ARG A 157 4.92 -4.84 8.02
N GLU A 158 4.92 -4.12 9.13
CA GLU A 158 3.69 -3.75 9.84
C GLU A 158 3.76 -2.39 10.56
N ALA A 159 2.60 -1.90 11.00
CA ALA A 159 2.46 -0.58 11.63
C ALA A 159 3.29 -0.42 12.92
N ALA A 160 3.49 -1.51 13.67
CA ALA A 160 4.32 -1.49 14.89
C ALA A 160 5.79 -1.13 14.61
N GLU A 161 6.24 -1.33 13.37
CA GLU A 161 7.62 -1.11 12.95
C GLU A 161 7.87 0.29 12.38
N PHE A 162 6.83 1.10 12.17
CA PHE A 162 6.92 2.41 11.51
C PHE A 162 7.96 3.35 12.13
N GLY A 163 8.19 3.25 13.45
CA GLY A 163 9.19 4.04 14.17
C GLY A 163 10.64 3.73 13.77
N ARG A 164 10.91 2.59 13.11
CA ARG A 164 12.25 2.15 12.72
C ARG A 164 12.80 2.92 11.52
N LEU A 165 11.94 3.38 10.61
CA LEU A 165 12.33 4.14 9.42
C LEU A 165 12.97 5.46 9.84
N GLN A 166 14.13 5.80 9.29
CA GLN A 166 14.81 7.08 9.49
C GLN A 166 14.74 7.95 8.23
N PRO A 167 14.86 9.30 8.36
CA PRO A 167 14.96 10.16 7.19
C PRO A 167 16.13 9.76 6.30
N GLY A 168 15.89 9.54 5.00
CA GLY A 168 16.89 9.11 4.04
C GLY A 168 16.96 7.59 3.82
N ASP A 169 16.31 6.78 4.65
CA ASP A 169 16.20 5.34 4.44
C ASP A 169 15.42 5.03 3.14
N VAL A 170 15.75 3.90 2.51
CA VAL A 170 14.92 3.31 1.45
C VAL A 170 13.87 2.41 2.12
N LEU A 171 12.60 2.77 1.97
CA LEU A 171 11.48 1.98 2.51
C LEU A 171 11.27 0.73 1.65
N VAL A 172 11.42 -0.45 2.25
CA VAL A 172 11.11 -1.74 1.62
C VAL A 172 9.95 -2.40 2.39
N CYS A 173 8.86 -2.74 1.71
CA CYS A 173 7.67 -3.27 2.38
C CYS A 173 6.86 -4.23 1.48
N PRO A 174 6.07 -5.15 2.07
CA PRO A 174 5.33 -6.13 1.27
C PRO A 174 4.14 -5.50 0.53
N TYR A 175 3.49 -4.52 1.17
CA TYR A 175 2.34 -3.80 0.64
C TYR A 175 2.22 -2.46 1.39
N THR A 176 1.30 -1.61 0.94
CA THR A 176 0.97 -0.35 1.63
C THR A 176 -0.54 -0.18 1.76
N ASN A 177 -0.94 0.66 2.70
CA ASN A 177 -2.29 1.20 2.85
C ASN A 177 -2.18 2.67 3.30
N PRO A 178 -3.28 3.43 3.41
CA PRO A 178 -3.21 4.86 3.76
C PRO A 178 -2.46 5.19 5.07
N ALA A 179 -2.35 4.23 6.01
CA ALA A 179 -1.58 4.44 7.24
C ALA A 179 -0.06 4.54 6.99
N TRP A 180 0.44 4.07 5.84
CA TRP A 180 1.85 4.11 5.46
C TRP A 180 2.27 5.46 4.87
N THR A 181 1.33 6.29 4.41
CA THR A 181 1.60 7.57 3.75
C THR A 181 2.58 8.47 4.52
N PRO A 182 2.54 8.60 5.87
CA PRO A 182 3.52 9.39 6.60
C PRO A 182 4.97 8.92 6.45
N LEU A 183 5.21 7.65 6.14
CA LEU A 183 6.56 7.11 5.93
C LEU A 183 7.20 7.65 4.65
N PHE A 184 6.41 7.98 3.62
CA PHE A 184 6.89 8.47 2.34
C PHE A 184 7.55 9.85 2.46
N GLN A 185 7.15 10.64 3.46
CA GLN A 185 7.81 11.92 3.78
C GLN A 185 9.25 11.76 4.26
N ARG A 186 9.60 10.59 4.80
CA ARG A 186 10.92 10.30 5.39
C ARG A 186 11.79 9.48 4.44
N ALA A 187 11.17 8.64 3.62
CA ALA A 187 11.87 7.75 2.70
C ALA A 187 12.57 8.52 1.58
N SER A 188 13.77 8.07 1.20
CA SER A 188 14.47 8.56 0.01
C SER A 188 14.01 7.87 -1.27
N ALA A 189 13.58 6.60 -1.16
CA ALA A 189 12.98 5.80 -2.22
C ALA A 189 12.05 4.73 -1.61
N VAL A 190 11.23 4.09 -2.45
CA VAL A 190 10.29 3.04 -2.03
C VAL A 190 10.39 1.81 -2.93
N VAL A 191 10.45 0.62 -2.31
CA VAL A 191 10.39 -0.68 -3.00
C VAL A 191 9.26 -1.50 -2.36
N VAL A 192 8.30 -1.96 -3.17
CA VAL A 192 7.12 -2.69 -2.68
C VAL A 192 6.93 -4.02 -3.41
N ASP A 193 6.75 -5.11 -2.67
CA ASP A 193 6.57 -6.45 -3.25
C ASP A 193 5.29 -6.59 -4.05
N THR A 194 4.25 -5.83 -3.69
CA THR A 194 2.94 -5.89 -4.33
C THR A 194 2.51 -4.53 -4.86
N GLY A 195 1.76 -4.57 -5.96
CA GLY A 195 1.21 -3.38 -6.60
C GLY A 195 1.77 -3.18 -8.00
N GLY A 196 1.18 -2.22 -8.71
CA GLY A 196 1.62 -1.82 -10.05
C GLY A 196 1.73 -0.30 -10.15
N PRO A 197 1.83 0.24 -11.38
CA PRO A 197 2.10 1.66 -11.59
C PRO A 197 0.92 2.56 -11.20
N ALA A 198 -0.28 2.00 -10.97
CA ALA A 198 -1.47 2.72 -10.50
C ALA A 198 -1.88 2.35 -9.07
N SER A 199 -1.01 1.68 -8.32
CA SER A 199 -1.24 1.34 -6.91
C SER A 199 -1.15 2.57 -6.00
N HIS A 200 -1.70 2.46 -4.78
CA HIS A 200 -1.61 3.51 -3.77
C HIS A 200 -0.16 3.97 -3.54
N ALA A 201 0.76 3.04 -3.26
CA ALA A 201 2.18 3.35 -3.08
C ALA A 201 2.80 4.10 -4.28
N ALA A 202 2.52 3.65 -5.52
CA ALA A 202 3.05 4.30 -6.72
C ALA A 202 2.60 5.77 -6.84
N ILE A 203 1.36 6.04 -6.48
CA ILE A 203 0.76 7.38 -6.59
C ILE A 203 1.32 8.29 -5.51
N VAL A 204 1.34 7.82 -4.26
CA VAL A 204 1.91 8.54 -3.14
C VAL A 204 3.40 8.84 -3.38
N ALA A 205 4.17 7.89 -3.93
CA ALA A 205 5.57 8.13 -4.29
C ALA A 205 5.75 9.27 -5.31
N ARG A 206 4.88 9.34 -6.33
CA ARG A 206 4.90 10.43 -7.32
C ARG A 206 4.53 11.77 -6.72
N GLU A 207 3.54 11.79 -5.83
CA GLU A 207 3.11 13.00 -5.11
C GLU A 207 4.23 13.57 -4.23
N TYR A 208 5.03 12.70 -3.61
CA TYR A 208 6.22 13.08 -2.84
C TYR A 208 7.49 13.27 -3.70
N GLY A 209 7.43 12.95 -5.00
CA GLY A 209 8.57 13.08 -5.91
C GLY A 209 9.75 12.17 -5.57
N ILE A 210 9.49 11.01 -4.95
CA ILE A 210 10.54 10.03 -4.59
C ILE A 210 10.56 8.85 -5.56
N PRO A 211 11.73 8.28 -5.89
CA PRO A 211 11.83 7.13 -6.78
C PRO A 211 11.15 5.90 -6.21
N ALA A 212 10.49 5.12 -7.06
CA ALA A 212 9.78 3.93 -6.59
C ALA A 212 9.73 2.78 -7.59
N VAL A 213 9.86 1.55 -7.06
CA VAL A 213 9.74 0.28 -7.76
C VAL A 213 8.64 -0.56 -7.08
N MET A 214 7.72 -1.11 -7.85
CA MET A 214 6.55 -1.83 -7.34
C MET A 214 6.48 -3.24 -7.90
N GLY A 215 5.76 -4.11 -7.21
CA GLY A 215 5.49 -5.46 -7.72
C GLY A 215 6.71 -6.36 -7.69
N THR A 216 7.69 -6.10 -6.84
CA THR A 216 8.97 -6.84 -6.85
C THR A 216 8.83 -8.31 -6.50
N GLY A 217 7.73 -8.73 -5.89
CA GLY A 217 7.42 -10.11 -5.51
C GLY A 217 8.24 -10.65 -4.32
N ASP A 218 9.50 -10.24 -4.18
CA ASP A 218 10.43 -10.72 -3.15
C ASP A 218 11.47 -9.70 -2.68
N GLY A 219 11.24 -8.41 -2.92
CA GLY A 219 12.09 -7.32 -2.45
C GLY A 219 12.28 -7.34 -0.94
N THR A 220 11.24 -7.63 -0.14
CA THR A 220 11.39 -7.76 1.32
C THR A 220 12.15 -9.01 1.77
N ASP A 221 12.32 -10.00 0.89
CA ASP A 221 13.04 -11.24 1.19
C ASP A 221 14.52 -11.14 0.72
N VAL A 222 14.79 -10.33 -0.30
CA VAL A 222 16.13 -10.13 -0.90
C VAL A 222 16.89 -8.97 -0.25
N LEU A 223 16.21 -7.86 0.06
CA LEU A 223 16.84 -6.65 0.59
C LEU A 223 16.91 -6.71 2.13
N SER A 224 18.13 -6.68 2.67
CA SER A 224 18.37 -6.75 4.12
C SER A 224 18.48 -5.37 4.76
N ASP A 225 17.98 -5.21 5.99
CA ASP A 225 18.11 -3.97 6.77
C ASP A 225 19.56 -3.46 6.81
N GLY A 226 19.74 -2.15 6.58
CA GLY A 226 21.04 -1.48 6.60
C GLY A 226 21.88 -1.63 5.33
N LEU A 227 21.48 -2.47 4.38
CA LEU A 227 22.14 -2.56 3.07
C LEU A 227 21.96 -1.24 2.31
N THR A 228 23.06 -0.58 1.96
CA THR A 228 22.97 0.61 1.10
C THR A 228 22.69 0.20 -0.33
N ILE A 229 21.59 0.71 -0.89
CA ILE A 229 21.15 0.45 -2.26
C ILE A 229 20.92 1.74 -3.01
N THR A 230 21.00 1.66 -4.33
CA THR A 230 20.55 2.71 -5.25
C THR A 230 19.29 2.23 -5.96
N VAL A 231 18.23 3.03 -5.90
CA VAL A 231 16.94 2.77 -6.56
C VAL A 231 16.83 3.67 -7.79
N TYR A 232 16.66 3.05 -8.95
CA TYR A 232 16.43 3.71 -10.24
C TYR A 232 14.95 3.59 -10.61
N GLY A 233 14.18 4.61 -10.24
CA GLY A 233 12.73 4.63 -10.40
C GLY A 233 12.26 4.66 -11.86
N ASP A 234 13.09 5.18 -12.78
CA ASP A 234 12.78 5.23 -14.22
C ASP A 234 12.92 3.88 -14.92
N SER A 235 13.90 3.07 -14.50
CA SER A 235 14.19 1.76 -15.09
C SER A 235 13.62 0.59 -14.28
N GLY A 236 13.12 0.85 -13.07
CA GLY A 236 12.56 -0.17 -12.20
C GLY A 236 13.61 -1.04 -11.52
N ARG A 237 14.87 -0.58 -11.44
CA ARG A 237 16.01 -1.37 -10.95
C ARG A 237 16.46 -0.95 -9.56
N VAL A 238 16.89 -1.91 -8.77
CA VAL A 238 17.51 -1.72 -7.45
C VAL A 238 18.87 -2.42 -7.43
N GLU A 239 19.92 -1.68 -7.11
CA GLU A 239 21.30 -2.18 -7.13
C GLU A 239 21.98 -1.95 -5.79
N LYS A 240 22.98 -2.78 -5.47
CA LYS A 240 23.84 -2.53 -4.32
C LYS A 240 24.64 -1.26 -4.59
N SER A 241 24.62 -0.32 -3.65
CA SER A 241 25.46 0.87 -3.77
C SER A 241 26.95 0.49 -3.57
N PRO A 242 27.89 1.12 -4.30
CA PRO A 242 29.31 0.86 -4.16
C PRO A 242 29.87 1.21 -2.77
#